data_AF-A0A024U5U1-F1
#
_entry.id   AF-A0A024U5U1-F1
#
_cell.length_a   1.000
_cell.length_b   1.000
_cell.length_c   1.000
_cell.angle_alpha   90.00
_cell.angle_beta   90.00
_cell.angle_gamma   90.00
#
_symmetry.space_group_name_H-M   'P 1'
#
loop_
_entity.id
_entity.type
_entity.pdbx_description
1 polymer ?
#
loop_
_entity_poly.entity_id
_entity_poly.type
_entity_poly.pdbx_seq_one_letter_code
_entity_poly.pdbx_strand_id
1 'polypeptide(L)'
;MIMLVFFLTSPIYGLGSAGVIRIGMYLGANEPVKAKQVARVLTICICCLSVAIATVLMLNRNVVGHLYSSDPRVWTSMTGICTLAASGYILLSLFYSSMAILVAQARALPILVAFFSGAWVIGVPTAYVVGIYWHIGLLGVWMGMSLGYGVTTFVAFYGATTTNWEDEAANAVLRSNAKQQQITETTRLLQDQL
;
A
#
# COMPACT_ATOMS: atom_id res chain seq x y z
N MET A 1 -2.29 -10.59 17.75
CA MET A 1 -3.07 -9.52 17.10
C MET A 1 -2.65 -9.37 15.65
N ILE A 2 -1.34 -9.23 15.44
CA ILE A 2 -0.72 -9.03 14.12
C ILE A 2 -1.05 -10.16 13.12
N MET A 3 -1.09 -11.43 13.53
CA MET A 3 -1.44 -12.55 12.63
C MET A 3 -2.88 -12.47 12.07
N LEU A 4 -3.85 -12.05 12.88
CA LEU A 4 -5.25 -11.98 12.45
C LEU A 4 -5.46 -10.81 11.48
N VAL A 5 -4.79 -9.68 11.74
CA VAL A 5 -4.76 -8.54 10.81
C VAL A 5 -4.09 -8.94 9.49
N PHE A 6 -2.94 -9.61 9.53
CA PHE A 6 -2.27 -10.07 8.31
C PHE A 6 -3.11 -11.07 7.52
N PHE A 7 -3.75 -12.02 8.19
CA PHE A 7 -4.67 -12.95 7.54
C PHE A 7 -5.82 -12.23 6.83
N LEU A 8 -6.48 -11.29 7.52
CA LEU A 8 -7.58 -10.50 6.93
C LEU A 8 -7.11 -9.64 5.75
N THR A 9 -5.92 -9.05 5.82
CA THR A 9 -5.37 -8.23 4.74
C THR A 9 -4.74 -9.03 3.60
N SER A 10 -4.51 -10.34 3.77
CA SER A 10 -3.82 -11.17 2.78
C SER A 10 -4.44 -11.14 1.38
N PRO A 11 -5.78 -11.09 1.18
CA PRO A 11 -6.33 -11.04 -0.17
C PRO A 11 -6.14 -9.66 -0.82
N ILE A 12 -5.98 -8.58 -0.04
CA ILE A 12 -5.58 -7.25 -0.57
C ILE A 12 -4.17 -7.33 -1.15
N TYR A 13 -3.23 -7.96 -0.45
CA TYR A 13 -1.87 -8.16 -0.96
C TYR A 13 -1.84 -9.02 -2.23
N GLY A 14 -2.65 -10.09 -2.27
CA GLY A 14 -2.82 -10.93 -3.46
C GLY A 14 -3.33 -10.13 -4.66
N LEU A 15 -4.37 -9.32 -4.46
CA LEU A 15 -4.90 -8.41 -5.49
C LEU A 15 -3.84 -7.39 -5.92
N GLY A 16 -3.12 -6.78 -4.98
CA GLY A 16 -2.06 -5.83 -5.26
C GLY A 16 -0.97 -6.42 -6.16
N SER A 17 -0.49 -7.62 -5.84
CA SER A 17 0.51 -8.32 -6.65
C SER A 17 0.00 -8.63 -8.06
N ALA A 18 -1.21 -9.19 -8.17
CA ALA A 18 -1.85 -9.45 -9.46
C ALA A 18 -2.04 -8.16 -10.28
N GLY A 19 -2.43 -7.07 -9.61
CA GLY A 19 -2.57 -5.74 -10.19
C GLY A 19 -1.26 -5.20 -10.75
N VAL A 20 -0.18 -5.27 -9.97
CA VAL A 20 1.17 -4.87 -10.39
C VAL A 20 1.58 -5.58 -11.67
N ILE A 21 1.41 -6.91 -11.70
CA ILE A 21 1.78 -7.73 -12.86
C ILE A 21 0.95 -7.33 -14.09
N ARG A 22 -0.37 -7.25 -13.98
CA ARG A 22 -1.25 -6.96 -15.14
C ARG A 22 -1.07 -5.54 -15.65
N ILE A 23 -0.96 -4.55 -14.78
CA ILE A 23 -0.73 -3.16 -15.18
C ILE A 23 0.64 -3.06 -15.88
N GLY A 24 1.69 -3.63 -15.28
CA GLY A 24 3.04 -3.64 -15.86
C GLY A 24 3.09 -4.35 -17.22
N MET A 25 2.37 -5.46 -17.39
CA MET A 25 2.24 -6.18 -18.66
C MET A 25 1.62 -5.29 -19.76
N TYR A 26 0.51 -4.60 -19.47
CA TYR A 26 -0.13 -3.71 -20.45
C TYR A 26 0.72 -2.47 -20.76
N LEU A 27 1.44 -1.92 -19.77
CA LEU A 27 2.40 -0.84 -20.01
C LEU A 27 3.55 -1.30 -20.93
N GLY A 28 4.12 -2.48 -20.66
CA GLY A 28 5.18 -3.07 -21.51
C GLY A 28 4.72 -3.43 -22.92
N ALA A 29 3.43 -3.72 -23.11
CA ALA A 29 2.80 -3.94 -24.41
C ALA A 29 2.39 -2.65 -25.14
N ASN A 30 2.71 -1.47 -24.58
CA ASN A 30 2.28 -0.17 -25.09
C ASN A 30 0.74 0.00 -25.19
N GLU A 31 0.00 -0.56 -24.23
CA GLU A 31 -1.46 -0.48 -24.15
C GLU A 31 -1.92 0.34 -22.93
N PRO A 32 -1.66 1.67 -22.89
CA PRO A 32 -1.91 2.52 -21.72
C PRO A 32 -3.37 2.55 -21.27
N VAL A 33 -4.31 2.47 -22.22
CA VAL A 33 -5.76 2.44 -21.93
C VAL A 33 -6.12 1.18 -21.13
N LYS A 34 -5.59 0.01 -21.51
CA LYS A 34 -5.87 -1.25 -20.78
C LYS A 34 -5.18 -1.25 -19.42
N ALA A 35 -3.96 -0.72 -19.32
CA ALA A 35 -3.28 -0.54 -18.04
C ALA A 35 -4.11 0.31 -17.05
N LYS A 36 -4.65 1.43 -17.52
CA LYS A 36 -5.55 2.31 -16.74
C LYS A 36 -6.86 1.62 -16.34
N GLN A 37 -7.45 0.82 -17.23
CA GLN A 37 -8.65 0.04 -16.92
C GLN A 37 -8.39 -0.99 -15.82
N VAL A 38 -7.29 -1.74 -15.90
CA VAL A 38 -6.89 -2.70 -14.86
C VAL A 38 -6.65 -1.99 -13.53
N ALA A 39 -5.98 -0.84 -13.53
CA ALA A 39 -5.76 -0.04 -12.32
C ALA A 39 -7.08 0.39 -11.65
N ARG A 40 -8.09 0.77 -12.44
CA ARG A 40 -9.43 1.09 -11.93
C ARG A 40 -10.11 -0.13 -11.32
N VAL A 41 -10.11 -1.27 -12.03
CA VAL A 41 -10.69 -2.53 -11.53
C VAL A 41 -10.02 -2.97 -10.24
N LEU A 42 -8.68 -2.94 -10.19
CA LEU A 42 -7.89 -3.22 -8.99
C LEU A 42 -8.32 -2.36 -7.81
N THR A 43 -8.45 -1.05 -8.02
CA THR A 43 -8.86 -0.10 -6.98
C THR A 43 -10.25 -0.41 -6.44
N ILE A 44 -11.20 -0.73 -7.32
CA ILE A 44 -12.57 -1.10 -6.92
C ILE A 44 -12.54 -2.40 -6.11
N CYS A 45 -11.83 -3.43 -6.56
CA CYS A 45 -11.72 -4.70 -5.83
C CYS A 45 -11.11 -4.53 -4.44
N ILE A 46 -10.02 -3.77 -4.34
CA ILE A 46 -9.36 -3.47 -3.05
C ILE A 46 -10.30 -2.67 -2.14
N CYS A 47 -11.05 -1.71 -2.67
CA CYS A 47 -12.03 -0.94 -1.91
C CYS A 47 -13.15 -1.82 -1.36
N CYS A 48 -13.77 -2.66 -2.20
CA CYS A 48 -14.81 -3.60 -1.77
C CYS A 48 -14.32 -4.54 -0.65
N LEU A 49 -13.11 -5.10 -0.82
CA LEU A 49 -12.52 -5.99 0.17
C LEU A 49 -12.18 -5.25 1.46
N SER A 50 -11.69 -4.01 1.38
CA SER A 50 -11.39 -3.17 2.53
C SER A 50 -12.65 -2.83 3.33
N VAL A 51 -13.78 -2.55 2.66
CA VAL A 51 -15.08 -2.34 3.32
C VAL A 51 -15.55 -3.61 4.03
N ALA A 52 -15.41 -4.77 3.39
CA ALA A 52 -15.76 -6.05 4.01
C ALA A 52 -14.93 -6.31 5.27
N ILE A 53 -13.61 -6.13 5.20
CA ILE A 53 -12.71 -6.31 6.35
C ILE A 53 -13.00 -5.30 7.45
N ALA A 54 -13.21 -4.02 7.11
CA ALA A 54 -13.59 -2.98 8.06
C ALA A 54 -14.88 -3.35 8.81
N THR A 55 -15.88 -3.86 8.09
CA THR A 55 -17.16 -4.29 8.67
C THR A 55 -16.97 -5.45 9.64
N VAL A 56 -16.24 -6.50 9.22
CA VAL A 56 -15.95 -7.66 10.09
C VAL A 56 -15.19 -7.23 11.34
N LEU A 57 -14.16 -6.38 11.20
CA LEU A 57 -13.37 -5.88 12.31
C LEU A 57 -14.21 -5.01 13.26
N MET A 58 -15.06 -4.14 12.71
CA MET A 58 -15.94 -3.27 13.50
C MET A 58 -16.97 -4.06 14.29
N LEU A 59 -17.58 -5.10 13.69
CA LEU A 59 -18.55 -5.96 14.38
C LEU A 59 -17.92 -6.78 15.50
N ASN A 60 -16.67 -7.24 15.30
CA ASN A 60 -15.98 -8.11 16.24
C ASN A 60 -15.04 -7.37 17.22
N ARG A 61 -15.00 -6.03 17.20
CA ARG A 61 -14.04 -5.21 17.96
C ARG A 61 -13.98 -5.46 19.47
N ASN A 62 -15.08 -5.92 20.08
CA ASN A 62 -15.14 -6.23 21.51
C ASN A 62 -14.62 -7.64 21.82
N VAL A 63 -14.69 -8.56 20.84
CA VAL A 63 -14.31 -9.97 21.02
C VAL A 63 -12.81 -10.17 20.80
N VAL A 64 -12.20 -9.38 19.90
CA VAL A 64 -10.78 -9.52 19.51
C VAL A 64 -9.83 -9.44 20.71
N GLY A 65 -10.14 -8.60 21.71
CA GLY A 65 -9.30 -8.47 22.92
C GLY A 65 -9.17 -9.78 23.71
N HIS A 66 -10.25 -10.56 23.80
CA HIS A 66 -10.29 -11.82 24.55
C HIS A 66 -9.43 -12.92 23.92
N LEU A 67 -9.14 -12.83 22.62
CA LEU A 67 -8.26 -13.79 21.93
C LEU A 67 -6.78 -13.60 22.32
N TYR A 68 -6.40 -12.45 22.89
CA TYR A 68 -5.00 -12.10 23.12
C TYR A 68 -4.61 -12.00 24.59
N SER A 69 -5.54 -11.74 25.49
CA SER A 69 -5.25 -11.61 26.91
C SER A 69 -6.49 -11.86 27.74
N SER A 70 -6.29 -12.21 29.01
CA SER A 70 -7.34 -12.24 30.03
C SER A 70 -7.45 -10.94 30.83
N ASP A 71 -6.56 -9.96 30.61
CA ASP A 71 -6.61 -8.66 31.31
C ASP A 71 -7.65 -7.72 30.67
N PRO A 72 -8.67 -7.26 31.42
CA PRO A 72 -9.68 -6.32 30.93
C PRO A 72 -9.12 -5.02 30.36
N ARG A 73 -7.97 -4.54 30.85
CA ARG A 73 -7.30 -3.32 30.33
C ARG A 73 -6.84 -3.50 28.89
N VAL A 74 -6.43 -4.72 28.53
CA VAL A 74 -6.05 -5.06 27.15
C VAL A 74 -7.28 -5.09 26.25
N TRP A 75 -8.42 -5.56 26.75
CA TRP A 75 -9.67 -5.60 25.98
C TRP A 75 -10.12 -4.20 25.58
N THR A 76 -10.22 -3.28 26.55
CA THR A 76 -10.63 -1.89 26.28
C THR A 76 -9.68 -1.22 25.29
N SER A 77 -8.37 -1.41 25.46
CA SER A 77 -7.36 -0.87 24.54
C SER A 77 -7.52 -1.44 23.12
N MET A 78 -7.73 -2.75 23.01
CA MET A 78 -7.90 -3.45 21.74
C MET A 78 -9.17 -2.98 21.01
N THR A 79 -10.27 -2.79 21.73
CA THR A 79 -11.51 -2.28 21.15
C THR A 79 -11.31 -0.89 20.54
N GLY A 80 -10.60 0.01 21.23
CA GLY A 80 -10.26 1.33 20.69
C GLY A 80 -9.40 1.23 19.43
N ILE A 81 -8.36 0.40 19.45
CA ILE A 81 -7.47 0.18 18.32
C ILE A 81 -8.20 -0.43 17.12
N CYS A 82 -9.05 -1.45 17.33
CA CYS A 82 -9.85 -2.06 16.28
C CYS A 82 -10.83 -1.06 15.66
N THR A 83 -11.44 -0.19 16.47
CA THR A 83 -12.34 0.87 15.98
C THR A 83 -11.58 1.86 15.10
N LEU A 84 -10.43 2.33 15.56
CA LEU A 84 -9.56 3.22 14.79
C LEU A 84 -9.09 2.57 13.49
N ALA A 85 -8.59 1.34 13.55
CA ALA A 85 -8.15 0.59 12.38
C ALA A 85 -9.29 0.37 11.36
N ALA A 86 -10.48 -0.04 11.83
CA ALA A 86 -11.65 -0.22 10.97
C ALA A 86 -12.09 1.08 10.30
N SER A 87 -12.07 2.22 11.01
CA SER A 87 -12.36 3.52 10.41
C SER A 87 -11.31 3.95 9.36
N GLY A 88 -10.05 3.55 9.56
CA GLY A 88 -8.95 3.82 8.64
C GLY A 88 -8.90 2.92 7.41
N TYR A 89 -9.68 1.84 7.33
CA TYR A 89 -9.56 0.86 6.24
C TYR A 89 -9.86 1.44 4.85
N ILE A 90 -10.75 2.43 4.74
CA ILE A 90 -11.00 3.13 3.47
C ILE A 90 -9.75 3.85 2.99
N LEU A 91 -9.08 4.57 3.90
CA LEU A 91 -7.81 5.22 3.61
C LEU A 91 -6.73 4.19 3.23
N LEU A 92 -6.62 3.08 3.98
CA LEU A 92 -5.70 2.00 3.63
C LEU A 92 -6.01 1.40 2.25
N SER A 93 -7.27 1.33 1.84
CA SER A 93 -7.64 0.83 0.52
C SER A 93 -7.05 1.67 -0.60
N LEU A 94 -7.07 3.01 -0.44
CA LEU A 94 -6.45 3.96 -1.37
C LEU A 94 -4.92 3.86 -1.33
N PHE A 95 -4.35 3.64 -0.15
CA PHE A 95 -2.92 3.40 -0.01
C PHE A 95 -2.47 2.18 -0.80
N TYR A 96 -3.12 1.02 -0.58
CA TYR A 96 -2.73 -0.23 -1.22
C TYR A 96 -2.89 -0.17 -2.74
N SER A 97 -4.00 0.39 -3.24
CA SER A 97 -4.21 0.53 -4.68
C SER A 97 -3.20 1.50 -5.31
N SER A 98 -2.95 2.66 -4.70
CA SER A 98 -2.01 3.66 -5.21
C SER A 98 -0.58 3.13 -5.22
N MET A 99 -0.16 2.42 -4.16
CA MET A 99 1.16 1.79 -4.10
C MET A 99 1.30 0.72 -5.18
N ALA A 100 0.31 -0.14 -5.37
CA ALA A 100 0.34 -1.14 -6.45
C ALA A 100 0.47 -0.49 -7.84
N ILE A 101 -0.26 0.59 -8.10
CA ILE A 101 -0.20 1.33 -9.36
C ILE A 101 1.19 1.95 -9.58
N LEU A 102 1.73 2.64 -8.57
CA LEU A 102 3.06 3.28 -8.66
C LEU A 102 4.18 2.25 -8.86
N VAL A 103 4.10 1.11 -8.16
CA VAL A 103 5.04 -0.01 -8.34
C VAL A 103 4.95 -0.57 -9.76
N ALA A 104 3.74 -0.76 -10.29
CA ALA A 104 3.54 -1.24 -11.65
C ALA A 104 4.15 -0.30 -12.72
N GLN A 105 4.15 0.99 -12.46
CA GLN A 105 4.74 2.03 -13.31
C GLN A 105 6.26 2.17 -13.10
N ALA A 106 6.85 1.44 -12.14
CA ALA A 106 8.24 1.58 -11.70
C ALA A 106 8.58 3.00 -11.19
N ARG A 107 7.62 3.69 -10.58
CA ARG A 107 7.78 5.06 -10.06
C ARG A 107 8.18 5.06 -8.59
N ALA A 108 9.47 4.92 -8.32
CA ALA A 108 10.01 4.87 -6.96
C ALA A 108 9.96 6.22 -6.22
N LEU A 109 10.08 7.36 -6.92
CA LEU A 109 10.13 8.68 -6.29
C LEU A 109 8.86 9.03 -5.50
N PRO A 110 7.63 8.94 -6.06
CA PRO A 110 6.41 9.20 -5.28
C PRO A 110 6.26 8.26 -4.08
N ILE A 111 6.67 7.00 -4.20
CA ILE A 111 6.65 6.02 -3.10
C ILE A 111 7.60 6.46 -1.98
N LEU A 112 8.83 6.83 -2.33
CA LEU A 112 9.84 7.30 -1.38
C LEU A 112 9.36 8.55 -0.65
N VAL A 113 8.88 9.56 -1.40
CA VAL A 113 8.37 10.82 -0.81
C VAL A 113 7.18 10.55 0.10
N ALA A 114 6.26 9.65 -0.29
CA ALA A 114 5.11 9.27 0.53
C ALA A 114 5.54 8.66 1.88
N PHE A 115 6.45 7.67 1.87
CA PHE A 115 6.93 7.05 3.10
C PHE A 115 7.78 7.99 3.94
N PHE A 116 8.65 8.79 3.33
CA PHE A 116 9.48 9.74 4.05
C PHE A 116 8.62 10.79 4.76
N SER A 117 7.72 11.45 4.03
CA SER A 117 6.83 12.47 4.60
C SER A 117 5.84 11.87 5.61
N GLY A 118 5.15 10.79 5.25
CA GLY A 118 4.09 10.24 6.07
C GLY A 118 4.61 9.44 7.27
N ALA A 119 5.56 8.53 7.08
CA ALA A 119 6.04 7.69 8.18
C ALA A 119 7.04 8.44 9.07
N TRP A 120 8.04 9.10 8.48
CA TRP A 120 9.15 9.68 9.24
C TRP A 120 8.90 11.11 9.70
N VAL A 121 8.36 11.98 8.85
CA VAL A 121 8.15 13.39 9.21
C VAL A 121 6.89 13.57 10.06
N ILE A 122 5.82 12.82 9.79
CA ILE A 122 4.53 12.99 10.47
C ILE A 122 4.24 11.85 11.46
N GLY A 123 4.28 10.60 11.00
CA GLY A 123 3.83 9.44 11.77
C GLY A 123 4.61 9.23 13.06
N VAL A 124 5.93 9.09 12.97
CA VAL A 124 6.80 8.84 14.14
C VAL A 124 6.75 9.99 15.16
N PRO A 125 6.91 11.27 14.78
CA PRO A 125 6.82 12.37 15.73
C PRO A 125 5.44 12.47 16.38
N THR A 126 4.37 12.32 15.61
CA THR A 126 3.00 12.37 16.16
C THR A 126 2.74 11.21 17.12
N ALA A 127 3.19 10.00 16.79
CA ALA A 127 3.07 8.84 17.67
C ALA A 127 3.82 9.06 19.00
N TYR A 128 4.99 9.70 18.96
CA TYR A 128 5.73 10.08 20.16
C TYR A 128 4.98 11.13 20.99
N VAL A 129 4.56 12.24 20.36
CA VAL A 129 3.88 13.34 21.06
C VAL A 129 2.56 12.86 21.69
N VAL A 130 1.71 12.22 20.89
CA VAL A 130 0.38 11.80 21.34
C VAL A 130 0.47 10.61 22.30
N GLY A 131 1.28 9.61 21.98
CA GLY A 131 1.41 8.39 22.78
C GLY A 131 2.17 8.59 24.09
N ILE A 132 3.29 9.31 24.04
CA ILE A 132 4.23 9.39 25.18
C ILE A 132 4.10 10.74 25.88
N TYR A 133 4.27 11.85 25.17
CA TYR A 133 4.30 13.19 25.78
C TYR A 133 2.95 13.60 26.38
N TRP A 134 1.84 13.30 25.71
CA TRP A 134 0.49 13.53 26.23
C TRP A 134 -0.08 12.37 27.06
N HIS A 135 0.70 11.31 27.31
CA HIS A 135 0.32 10.17 28.14
C HIS A 135 -0.96 9.43 27.71
N ILE A 136 -1.35 9.50 26.43
CA ILE A 136 -2.50 8.75 25.90
C ILE A 136 -2.16 7.25 25.75
N GLY A 137 -0.87 6.90 25.77
CA GLY A 137 -0.39 5.53 25.76
C GLY A 137 -0.54 4.87 24.39
N LEU A 138 -0.84 3.57 24.37
CA LEU A 138 -0.84 2.76 23.14
C LEU A 138 -1.81 3.30 22.09
N LEU A 139 -3.01 3.72 22.48
CA LEU A 139 -3.98 4.30 21.54
C LEU A 139 -3.41 5.56 20.86
N GLY A 140 -2.66 6.38 21.61
CA GLY A 140 -2.00 7.58 21.08
C GLY A 140 -0.96 7.26 20.00
N VAL A 141 -0.19 6.19 20.19
CA VAL A 141 0.76 5.70 19.17
C VAL A 141 0.02 5.28 17.89
N TRP A 142 -1.10 4.57 18.03
CA TRP A 142 -1.93 4.19 16.87
C TRP A 142 -2.54 5.38 16.15
N MET A 143 -3.00 6.40 16.88
CA MET A 143 -3.49 7.65 16.26
C MET A 143 -2.39 8.36 15.46
N GLY A 144 -1.16 8.43 16.01
CA GLY A 144 -0.02 8.99 15.29
C GLY A 144 0.35 8.20 14.03
N MET A 145 0.37 6.87 14.11
CA MET A 145 0.56 6.00 12.93
C MET A 145 -0.54 6.22 11.90
N SER A 146 -1.81 6.27 12.30
CA SER A 146 -2.94 6.53 11.40
C SER A 146 -2.79 7.86 10.67
N LEU A 147 -2.34 8.92 11.34
CA LEU A 147 -2.07 10.21 10.70
C LEU A 147 -0.93 10.10 9.66
N GLY A 148 0.16 9.41 10.01
CA GLY A 148 1.26 9.16 9.08
C GLY A 148 0.84 8.35 7.84
N TYR A 149 0.00 7.33 8.02
CA TYR A 149 -0.64 6.62 6.91
C TYR A 149 -1.54 7.54 6.10
N GLY A 150 -2.26 8.48 6.73
CA GLY A 150 -3.04 9.52 6.04
C GLY A 150 -2.21 10.31 5.03
N VAL A 151 -1.08 10.85 5.48
CA VAL A 151 -0.16 11.63 4.63
C VAL A 151 0.46 10.74 3.55
N THR A 152 0.92 9.54 3.92
CA THR A 152 1.50 8.57 2.96
C THR A 152 0.49 8.25 1.85
N THR A 153 -0.76 7.98 2.24
CA THR A 153 -1.85 7.69 1.31
C THR A 153 -2.11 8.86 0.38
N PHE A 154 -2.19 10.08 0.92
CA PHE A 154 -2.46 11.26 0.12
C PHE A 154 -1.39 11.49 -0.95
N VAL A 155 -0.11 11.42 -0.58
CA VAL A 155 1.01 11.60 -1.52
C VAL A 155 1.03 10.49 -2.58
N ALA A 156 0.86 9.22 -2.16
CA ALA A 156 0.83 8.10 -3.09
C ALA A 156 -0.37 8.18 -4.05
N PHE A 157 -1.55 8.54 -3.53
CA PHE A 157 -2.77 8.70 -4.32
C PHE A 157 -2.66 9.85 -5.32
N TYR A 158 -2.07 10.98 -4.91
CA TYR A 158 -1.75 12.06 -5.81
C TYR A 158 -0.83 11.57 -6.93
N GLY A 159 0.28 10.92 -6.59
CA GLY A 159 1.21 10.37 -7.58
C GLY A 159 0.55 9.38 -8.55
N ALA A 160 -0.33 8.51 -8.06
CA ALA A 160 -1.02 7.52 -8.88
C ALA A 160 -2.06 8.15 -9.82
N THR A 161 -2.80 9.16 -9.36
CA THR A 161 -3.88 9.80 -10.14
C THR A 161 -3.38 10.82 -11.15
N THR A 162 -2.26 11.49 -10.91
CA THR A 162 -1.64 12.41 -11.86
C THR A 162 -0.74 11.72 -12.89
N THR A 163 -0.87 10.40 -13.05
CA THR A 163 -0.07 9.65 -14.02
C THR A 163 -0.51 9.96 -15.45
N ASN A 164 0.44 10.36 -16.31
CA ASN A 164 0.30 10.28 -17.76
C ASN A 164 0.56 8.83 -18.20
N TRP A 165 -0.49 8.13 -18.60
CA TRP A 165 -0.42 6.68 -18.87
C TRP A 165 0.34 6.40 -20.17
N GLU A 166 0.23 7.30 -21.14
CA GLU A 166 0.89 7.27 -22.42
C GLU A 166 2.42 7.40 -22.25
N ASP A 167 2.87 8.36 -21.45
CA ASP A 167 4.29 8.54 -21.13
C ASP A 167 4.85 7.32 -20.37
N GLU A 168 4.11 6.78 -19.40
CA GLU A 168 4.56 5.61 -18.65
C GLU A 168 4.62 4.34 -19.50
N ALA A 169 3.73 4.18 -20.47
CA ALA A 169 3.78 3.08 -21.44
C ALA A 169 5.01 3.23 -22.35
N ALA A 170 5.27 4.43 -22.88
CA ALA A 170 6.46 4.72 -23.67
C ALA A 170 7.74 4.44 -22.87
N ASN A 171 7.81 4.92 -21.62
CA ASN A 171 8.94 4.67 -20.72
C ASN A 171 9.11 3.16 -20.42
N ALA A 172 8.02 2.40 -20.27
CA ALA A 172 8.08 0.95 -20.06
C ALA A 172 8.69 0.22 -21.26
N VAL A 173 8.28 0.58 -22.48
CA VAL A 173 8.83 0.02 -23.73
C VAL A 173 10.31 0.37 -23.87
N LEU A 174 10.68 1.64 -23.63
CA LEU A 174 12.08 2.08 -23.66
C LEU A 174 12.96 1.28 -22.69
N ARG A 175 12.50 1.09 -21.45
CA ARG A 175 13.19 0.28 -20.44
C ARG A 175 13.36 -1.18 -20.87
N SER A 176 12.34 -1.77 -21.50
CA SER A 176 12.40 -3.15 -22.01
C SER A 176 13.42 -3.28 -23.15
N ASN A 177 13.41 -2.35 -24.11
CA ASN A 177 14.32 -2.36 -25.25
C ASN A 177 15.79 -2.19 -24.82
N ALA A 178 16.06 -1.25 -23.90
CA ALA A 178 17.41 -1.04 -23.37
C ALA A 178 17.96 -2.30 -22.68
N LYS A 179 17.12 -2.98 -21.90
CA LYS A 179 17.50 -4.26 -21.25
C LYS A 179 17.79 -5.35 -22.29
N GLN A 180 17.03 -5.42 -23.37
CA GLN A 180 17.21 -6.43 -24.42
C GLN A 180 18.48 -6.19 -25.25
N GLN A 181 18.84 -4.93 -25.50
CA GLN A 181 20.12 -4.56 -26.12
C GLN A 181 21.29 -4.99 -25.25
N GLN A 182 21.26 -4.67 -23.95
CA GLN A 182 22.31 -5.06 -23.00
C GLN A 182 22.50 -6.60 -22.92
N ILE A 183 21.40 -7.36 -22.91
CA ILE A 183 21.45 -8.83 -22.94
C ILE A 183 22.11 -9.31 -24.23
N THR A 184 21.75 -8.73 -25.38
CA THR A 184 22.29 -9.12 -26.68
C THR A 184 23.79 -8.83 -26.78
N GLU A 185 24.24 -7.66 -26.31
CA GLU A 185 25.66 -7.31 -26.24
C GLU A 185 26.44 -8.25 -25.31
N THR A 186 25.90 -8.53 -24.13
CA THR A 186 26.54 -9.46 -23.18
C THR A 186 26.69 -10.86 -23.78
N THR A 187 25.66 -11.38 -24.46
CA THR A 187 25.71 -12.68 -25.13
C THR A 187 26.74 -12.69 -26.27
N ARG A 188 26.86 -11.61 -27.05
CA ARG A 188 27.89 -11.50 -28.09
C ARG A 188 29.31 -11.54 -27.51
N LEU A 189 29.57 -10.76 -26.46
CA LEU A 189 30.88 -10.73 -25.79
C LEU A 189 31.28 -12.10 -25.22
N LEU A 190 30.32 -12.88 -24.71
CA LEU A 190 30.57 -14.24 -24.23
C LEU A 190 30.87 -15.22 -25.36
N GLN A 191 30.25 -15.03 -26.55
CA GLN A 191 30.53 -15.85 -27.73
C GLN A 191 31.90 -15.55 -28.33
N ASP A 192 32.34 -14.28 -28.32
CA ASP A 192 33.67 -13.88 -28.82
C ASP A 192 34.83 -14.36 -27.92
N GLN A 193 34.53 -14.84 -26.71
CA GLN A 193 35.50 -15.36 -25.74
C GLN A 193 35.67 -16.89 -25.76
N LEU A 194 34.86 -17.62 -26.55
CA LEU A 194 34.88 -19.08 -26.70
C LEU A 194 35.52 -19.49 -28.04
#